data_AF-A0A8J2IYG5-F1
#
_entry.id   AF-A0A8J2IYG5-F1
#
_cell.length_a   1.000
_cell.length_b   1.000
_cell.length_c   1.000
_cell.angle_alpha   90.00
_cell.angle_beta   90.00
_cell.angle_gamma   90.00
#
_symmetry.space_group_name_H-M   'P 1'
#
loop_
_entity.id
_entity.type
_entity.pdbx_description
1 polymer ?
#
loop_
_entity_poly.entity_id
_entity_poly.type
_entity_poly.pdbx_seq_one_letter_code
_entity_poly.pdbx_strand_id
1 'polypeptide(L)'
;MSAKKLPQLPGFKALNANILVSEDTVEKTPADHPAAILIYGWGDGQARHVGKYAEGYRALFPHSKQIIILSPISDAMFTGLETRMRAMQVVIDNLNGLLDEKTAPILVHSMSNTGAISYATTLKAFADKEGRTMPHQLLVLDSTPGNPFWSWERLGKWSHAMAIGTAKFFPWPFVVTKGIWGFVLTLDVIFKKLIGSEPSGAFALRTVDDTTYETLDSKRLYLYSKEDEIISHLDIEGYIAESQQRGYETRQELFDGTNHVGHMREHPEKYWKAIQEAWEWSNDN
;
A
#
# COMPACT_ATOMS: atom_id res chain seq x y z
N MET A 1 20.97 -14.51 12.82
CA MET A 1 19.77 -13.83 13.37
C MET A 1 18.57 -14.68 13.01
N SER A 2 17.80 -15.14 14.00
CA SER A 2 16.61 -15.97 13.76
C SER A 2 15.61 -15.16 12.94
N ALA A 3 15.20 -15.66 11.77
CA ALA A 3 14.13 -15.06 11.00
C ALA A 3 12.89 -15.00 11.90
N LYS A 4 12.44 -13.78 12.24
CA LYS A 4 11.23 -13.56 13.04
C LYS A 4 10.09 -14.29 12.32
N LYS A 5 9.60 -15.40 12.89
CA LYS A 5 8.37 -16.03 12.40
C LYS A 5 7.26 -15.00 12.51
N LEU A 6 6.57 -14.74 11.40
CA LEU A 6 5.35 -13.94 11.40
C LEU A 6 4.37 -14.53 12.44
N PRO A 7 3.71 -13.68 13.25
CA PRO A 7 2.63 -14.18 14.10
C PRO A 7 1.57 -14.84 13.21
N GLN A 8 1.07 -16.00 13.63
CA GLN A 8 0.03 -16.71 12.89
C GLN A 8 -1.22 -15.82 12.86
N LEU A 9 -1.65 -15.46 11.65
CA LEU A 9 -2.93 -14.80 11.42
C LEU A 9 -3.95 -15.89 11.05
N PRO A 10 -5.05 -16.07 11.82
CA PRO A 10 -6.01 -17.15 11.57
C PRO A 10 -6.55 -17.14 10.14
N GLY A 11 -6.49 -18.28 9.46
CA GLY A 11 -6.92 -18.44 8.06
C GLY A 11 -5.90 -17.94 7.02
N PHE A 12 -4.67 -17.64 7.44
CA PHE A 12 -3.58 -17.23 6.55
C PHE A 12 -2.33 -18.09 6.73
N LYS A 13 -1.70 -18.42 5.61
CA LYS A 13 -0.39 -19.06 5.54
C LYS A 13 0.67 -18.04 5.12
N ALA A 14 1.80 -18.01 5.83
CA ALA A 14 2.94 -17.20 5.43
C ALA A 14 3.64 -17.82 4.20
N LEU A 15 3.78 -17.03 3.13
CA LEU A 15 4.56 -17.38 1.93
C LEU A 15 6.04 -17.02 2.11
N ASN A 16 6.31 -15.91 2.81
CA ASN A 16 7.65 -15.51 3.23
C ASN A 16 7.56 -14.63 4.50
N ALA A 17 8.62 -13.89 4.83
CA ALA A 17 8.69 -13.07 6.04
C ALA A 17 7.71 -11.88 6.08
N ASN A 18 7.18 -11.45 4.93
CA ASN A 18 6.32 -10.26 4.81
C ASN A 18 5.00 -10.54 4.07
N ILE A 19 4.82 -11.71 3.47
CA ILE A 19 3.67 -12.01 2.60
C ILE A 19 2.89 -13.18 3.16
N LEU A 20 1.59 -12.98 3.33
CA LEU A 20 0.64 -14.00 3.76
C LEU A 20 -0.44 -14.18 2.69
N VAL A 21 -0.92 -15.40 2.52
CA VAL A 21 -2.04 -15.73 1.63
C VAL A 21 -3.14 -16.41 2.42
N SER A 22 -4.39 -16.09 2.12
CA SER A 22 -5.53 -16.79 2.68
C SER A 22 -5.50 -18.27 2.30
N GLU A 23 -5.99 -19.13 3.18
CA GLU A 23 -6.24 -20.52 2.83
C GLU A 23 -7.31 -20.60 1.72
N ASP A 24 -7.20 -21.59 0.84
CA ASP A 24 -8.10 -21.73 -0.30
C ASP A 24 -9.55 -21.97 0.16
N THR A 25 -10.49 -21.24 -0.42
CA THR A 25 -11.92 -21.49 -0.23
C THR A 25 -12.38 -22.57 -1.21
N VAL A 26 -13.14 -23.55 -0.72
CA VAL A 26 -13.70 -24.63 -1.56
C VAL A 26 -14.81 -24.10 -2.50
N GLU A 27 -15.42 -22.98 -2.12
CA GLU A 27 -16.53 -22.35 -2.84
C GLU A 27 -16.04 -21.37 -3.90
N LYS A 28 -16.78 -21.30 -5.02
CA LYS A 28 -16.48 -20.39 -6.13
C LYS A 28 -16.80 -18.95 -5.74
N THR A 29 -15.93 -18.02 -6.12
CA THR A 29 -16.18 -16.60 -5.97
C THR A 29 -17.37 -16.15 -6.83
N PRO A 30 -18.35 -15.42 -6.26
CA PRO A 30 -19.41 -14.79 -7.02
C PRO A 30 -18.86 -13.86 -8.12
N ALA A 31 -19.58 -13.73 -9.23
CA ALA A 31 -19.11 -12.96 -10.40
C ALA A 31 -19.02 -11.44 -10.12
N ASP A 32 -19.82 -10.96 -9.18
CA ASP A 32 -19.87 -9.57 -8.70
C ASP A 32 -18.88 -9.29 -7.56
N HIS A 33 -18.08 -10.29 -7.14
CA HIS A 33 -17.07 -10.15 -6.10
C HIS A 33 -15.65 -10.15 -6.71
N PRO A 34 -14.65 -9.53 -6.05
CA PRO A 34 -13.27 -9.65 -6.49
C PRO A 34 -12.80 -11.10 -6.36
N ALA A 35 -12.18 -11.67 -7.40
CA ALA A 35 -11.52 -12.96 -7.30
C ALA A 35 -10.32 -12.93 -6.35
N ALA A 36 -9.59 -11.81 -6.32
CA ALA A 36 -8.50 -11.60 -5.37
C ALA A 36 -8.45 -10.17 -4.81
N ILE A 37 -7.96 -10.07 -3.58
CA ILE A 37 -7.76 -8.82 -2.85
C ILE A 37 -6.30 -8.76 -2.39
N LEU A 38 -5.57 -7.75 -2.86
CA LEU A 38 -4.18 -7.49 -2.48
C LEU A 38 -4.12 -6.38 -1.43
N ILE A 39 -3.72 -6.70 -0.20
CA ILE A 39 -3.67 -5.75 0.91
C ILE A 39 -2.21 -5.40 1.21
N TYR A 40 -1.75 -4.27 0.68
CA TYR A 40 -0.44 -3.71 0.93
C TYR A 40 -0.51 -2.80 2.17
N GLY A 41 0.02 -3.31 3.29
CA GLY A 41 0.01 -2.62 4.57
C GLY A 41 0.91 -1.40 4.62
N TRP A 42 0.82 -0.66 5.73
CA TRP A 42 1.61 0.54 5.97
C TRP A 42 2.92 0.24 6.74
N GLY A 43 3.73 1.28 6.92
CA GLY A 43 5.05 1.22 7.52
C GLY A 43 5.02 0.62 8.91
N ASP A 44 5.70 -0.52 9.08
CA ASP A 44 5.75 -1.31 10.32
C ASP A 44 4.35 -1.73 10.85
N GLY A 45 3.36 -1.77 9.96
CA GLY A 45 2.04 -2.34 10.21
C GLY A 45 2.16 -3.81 10.61
N GLN A 46 1.85 -4.11 11.87
CA GLN A 46 1.90 -5.48 12.36
C GLN A 46 0.82 -6.34 11.68
N ALA A 47 1.13 -7.60 11.39
CA ALA A 47 0.19 -8.52 10.74
C ALA A 47 -1.17 -8.60 11.45
N ARG A 48 -1.20 -8.52 12.79
CA ARG A 48 -2.46 -8.47 13.56
C ARG A 48 -3.33 -7.23 13.29
N HIS A 49 -2.73 -6.10 12.90
CA HIS A 49 -3.48 -4.88 12.60
C HIS A 49 -3.94 -4.88 11.15
N VAL A 50 -3.05 -5.26 10.22
CA VAL A 50 -3.42 -5.43 8.79
C VAL A 50 -4.48 -6.53 8.64
N GLY A 51 -4.41 -7.57 9.46
CA GLY A 51 -5.40 -8.66 9.50
C GLY A 51 -6.83 -8.20 9.82
N LYS A 52 -7.02 -7.07 10.51
CA LYS A 52 -8.37 -6.52 10.73
C LYS A 52 -9.00 -6.01 9.43
N TYR A 53 -8.20 -5.52 8.49
CA TYR A 53 -8.68 -5.15 7.16
C TYR A 53 -9.03 -6.40 6.35
N ALA A 54 -8.21 -7.45 6.47
CA ALA A 54 -8.52 -8.75 5.86
C ALA A 54 -9.83 -9.35 6.40
N GLU A 55 -10.11 -9.19 7.70
CA GLU A 55 -11.40 -9.57 8.31
C GLU A 55 -12.56 -8.76 7.73
N GLY A 56 -12.42 -7.44 7.56
CA GLY A 56 -13.46 -6.63 6.93
C GLY A 56 -13.71 -7.00 5.46
N TYR A 57 -12.65 -7.25 4.68
CA TYR A 57 -12.80 -7.80 3.33
C TYR A 57 -13.43 -9.18 3.33
N ARG A 58 -13.18 -10.03 4.32
CA ARG A 58 -13.84 -11.33 4.42
C ARG A 58 -15.32 -11.21 4.76
N ALA A 59 -15.74 -10.14 5.45
CA ALA A 59 -17.14 -9.85 5.68
C ALA A 59 -17.84 -9.36 4.40
N LEU A 60 -17.18 -8.50 3.60
CA LEU A 60 -17.72 -8.01 2.32
C LEU A 60 -17.70 -9.08 1.23
N PHE A 61 -16.58 -9.80 1.11
CA PHE A 61 -16.31 -10.75 0.03
C PHE A 61 -15.76 -12.08 0.58
N PRO A 62 -16.63 -12.96 1.12
CA PRO A 62 -16.23 -14.15 1.86
C PRO A 62 -15.42 -15.19 1.07
N HIS A 63 -15.54 -15.20 -0.26
CA HIS A 63 -14.94 -16.18 -1.16
C HIS A 63 -13.77 -15.61 -2.00
N SER A 64 -13.33 -14.41 -1.69
CA SER A 64 -12.21 -13.77 -2.38
C SER A 64 -10.88 -14.26 -1.81
N LYS A 65 -9.94 -14.61 -2.69
CA LYS A 65 -8.56 -14.89 -2.27
C LYS A 65 -7.94 -13.61 -1.72
N GLN A 66 -7.29 -13.66 -0.57
CA GLN A 66 -6.62 -12.49 0.01
C GLN A 66 -5.11 -12.71 0.09
N ILE A 67 -4.34 -11.71 -0.32
CA ILE A 67 -2.89 -11.70 -0.16
C ILE A 67 -2.53 -10.45 0.64
N ILE A 68 -1.93 -10.64 1.82
CA ILE A 68 -1.45 -9.55 2.67
C ILE A 68 0.05 -9.37 2.41
N ILE A 69 0.45 -8.15 2.10
CA ILE A 69 1.84 -7.74 1.94
C ILE A 69 2.13 -6.75 3.07
N LEU A 70 2.93 -7.18 4.05
CA LEU A 70 3.47 -6.28 5.05
C LEU A 70 4.60 -5.46 4.44
N SER A 71 4.65 -4.18 4.79
CA SER A 71 5.61 -3.23 4.22
C SER A 71 6.50 -2.63 5.31
N PRO A 72 7.50 -3.38 5.83
CA PRO A 72 8.47 -2.84 6.78
C PRO A 72 9.15 -1.59 6.25
N ILE A 73 9.32 -0.57 7.09
CA ILE A 73 9.98 0.67 6.66
C ILE A 73 11.43 0.39 6.24
N SER A 74 12.09 -0.58 6.90
CA SER A 74 13.44 -1.03 6.56
C SER A 74 13.57 -1.50 5.11
N ASP A 75 12.54 -2.17 4.58
CA ASP A 75 12.60 -2.72 3.23
C ASP A 75 12.46 -1.59 2.20
N ALA A 76 11.59 -0.61 2.48
CA ALA A 76 11.46 0.59 1.66
C ALA A 76 12.74 1.46 1.67
N MET A 77 13.46 1.52 2.79
CA MET A 77 14.67 2.33 2.94
C MET A 77 15.95 1.66 2.44
N PHE A 78 16.15 0.39 2.77
CA PHE A 78 17.47 -0.25 2.70
C PHE A 78 17.52 -1.46 1.75
N THR A 79 16.39 -1.86 1.16
CA THR A 79 16.36 -3.00 0.22
C THR A 79 16.31 -2.51 -1.22
N GLY A 80 17.24 -2.99 -2.04
CA GLY A 80 17.30 -2.66 -3.47
C GLY A 80 16.07 -3.13 -4.26
N LEU A 81 15.75 -2.42 -5.34
CA LEU A 81 14.57 -2.70 -6.18
C LEU A 81 14.50 -4.15 -6.65
N GLU A 82 15.59 -4.69 -7.19
CA GLU A 82 15.67 -6.09 -7.65
C GLU A 82 15.29 -7.12 -6.56
N THR A 83 15.71 -6.88 -5.33
CA THR A 83 15.37 -7.77 -4.20
C THR A 83 13.89 -7.65 -3.84
N ARG A 84 13.34 -6.43 -3.85
CA ARG A 84 11.90 -6.22 -3.61
C ARG A 84 11.06 -6.86 -4.72
N MET A 85 11.47 -6.74 -5.99
CA MET A 85 10.80 -7.38 -7.13
C MET A 85 10.80 -8.90 -7.02
N ARG A 86 11.95 -9.52 -6.70
CA ARG A 86 12.00 -10.97 -6.42
C ARG A 86 11.06 -11.40 -5.31
N ALA A 87 10.91 -10.58 -4.27
CA ALA A 87 9.97 -10.87 -3.19
C ALA A 87 8.50 -10.79 -3.63
N MET A 88 8.17 -9.91 -4.58
CA MET A 88 6.81 -9.78 -5.16
C MET A 88 6.48 -10.86 -6.17
N GLN A 89 7.46 -11.63 -6.67
CA GLN A 89 7.20 -12.72 -7.61
C GLN A 89 6.20 -13.74 -7.06
N VAL A 90 6.26 -14.03 -5.75
CA VAL A 90 5.32 -14.95 -5.11
C VAL A 90 3.89 -14.42 -5.07
N VAL A 91 3.69 -13.10 -5.06
CA VAL A 91 2.36 -12.48 -5.16
C VAL A 91 1.80 -12.71 -6.56
N ILE A 92 2.61 -12.40 -7.58
CA ILE A 92 2.26 -12.60 -9.00
C ILE A 92 1.92 -14.07 -9.26
N ASP A 93 2.75 -15.00 -8.79
CA ASP A 93 2.53 -16.43 -9.01
C ASP A 93 1.24 -16.93 -8.32
N ASN A 94 0.82 -16.28 -7.22
CA ASN A 94 -0.44 -16.57 -6.55
C ASN A 94 -1.68 -15.95 -7.21
N LEU A 95 -1.48 -15.11 -8.22
CA LEU A 95 -2.54 -14.53 -9.06
C LEU A 95 -2.65 -15.22 -10.43
N ASN A 96 -1.78 -16.19 -10.73
CA ASN A 96 -1.85 -16.97 -11.96
C ASN A 96 -3.26 -17.59 -12.14
N GLY A 97 -3.80 -17.49 -13.36
CA GLY A 97 -5.16 -17.91 -13.69
C GLY A 97 -6.26 -16.90 -13.36
N LEU A 98 -5.95 -15.81 -12.65
CA LEU A 98 -6.85 -14.66 -12.45
C LEU A 98 -6.49 -13.48 -13.38
N LEU A 99 -5.28 -13.46 -13.93
CA LEU A 99 -4.72 -12.33 -14.69
C LEU A 99 -4.87 -12.46 -16.21
N ASP A 100 -5.58 -13.47 -16.70
CA ASP A 100 -5.70 -13.77 -18.14
C ASP A 100 -6.68 -12.84 -18.88
N GLU A 101 -7.45 -12.03 -18.14
CA GLU A 101 -8.40 -11.07 -18.67
C GLU A 101 -7.81 -9.64 -18.69
N LYS A 102 -8.26 -8.80 -19.64
CA LYS A 102 -7.84 -7.39 -19.73
C LYS A 102 -8.19 -6.61 -18.46
N THR A 103 -9.30 -6.97 -17.83
CA THR A 103 -9.74 -6.50 -16.52
C THR A 103 -9.88 -7.71 -15.61
N ALA A 104 -8.84 -8.00 -14.83
CA ALA A 104 -8.94 -9.05 -13.82
C ALA A 104 -9.78 -8.51 -12.65
N PRO A 105 -10.73 -9.31 -12.09
CA PRO A 105 -11.55 -8.90 -10.94
C PRO A 105 -10.70 -8.90 -9.67
N ILE A 106 -9.74 -7.98 -9.61
CA ILE A 106 -8.76 -7.83 -8.54
C ILE A 106 -8.95 -6.46 -7.91
N LEU A 107 -9.08 -6.47 -6.59
CA LEU A 107 -9.09 -5.28 -5.77
C LEU A 107 -7.69 -5.12 -5.15
N VAL A 108 -7.06 -3.98 -5.38
CA VAL A 108 -5.80 -3.61 -4.76
C VAL A 108 -6.08 -2.58 -3.66
N HIS A 109 -5.53 -2.80 -2.47
CA HIS A 109 -5.61 -1.86 -1.36
C HIS A 109 -4.20 -1.51 -0.90
N SER A 110 -3.80 -0.27 -1.19
CA SER A 110 -2.48 0.27 -0.91
C SER A 110 -2.56 1.29 0.22
N MET A 111 -1.94 0.97 1.36
CA MET A 111 -1.94 1.82 2.55
C MET A 111 -0.59 2.52 2.74
N SER A 112 -0.61 3.83 2.92
CA SER A 112 0.58 4.66 3.09
C SER A 112 1.57 4.58 1.92
N ASN A 113 2.62 5.40 1.96
CA ASN A 113 3.68 5.38 0.95
C ASN A 113 4.43 4.05 0.90
N THR A 114 4.58 3.34 2.04
CA THR A 114 5.26 2.04 2.06
C THR A 114 4.46 0.94 1.36
N GLY A 115 3.13 0.94 1.51
CA GLY A 115 2.25 0.05 0.77
C GLY A 115 2.29 0.38 -0.72
N ALA A 116 2.27 1.67 -1.07
CA ALA A 116 2.40 2.13 -2.45
C ALA A 116 3.74 1.73 -3.08
N ILE A 117 4.85 1.75 -2.32
CA ILE A 117 6.15 1.24 -2.78
C ILE A 117 6.09 -0.26 -3.09
N SER A 118 5.48 -1.06 -2.20
CA SER A 118 5.33 -2.50 -2.43
C SER A 118 4.44 -2.78 -3.64
N TYR A 119 3.33 -2.06 -3.78
CA TYR A 119 2.44 -2.17 -4.93
C TYR A 119 3.13 -1.79 -6.25
N ALA A 120 3.79 -0.64 -6.32
CA ALA A 120 4.57 -0.24 -7.49
C ALA A 120 5.67 -1.25 -7.83
N THR A 121 6.27 -1.86 -6.80
CA THR A 121 7.24 -2.96 -7.02
C THR A 121 6.57 -4.16 -7.67
N THR A 122 5.34 -4.53 -7.25
CA THR A 122 4.57 -5.60 -7.90
C THR A 122 4.25 -5.26 -9.35
N LEU A 123 3.78 -4.04 -9.64
CA LEU A 123 3.49 -3.60 -11.02
C LEU A 123 4.72 -3.72 -11.91
N LYS A 124 5.88 -3.24 -11.44
CA LYS A 124 7.13 -3.34 -12.20
C LYS A 124 7.57 -4.80 -12.38
N ALA A 125 7.55 -5.60 -11.33
CA ALA A 125 7.91 -7.02 -11.41
C ALA A 125 7.01 -7.77 -12.40
N PHE A 126 5.72 -7.44 -12.42
CA PHE A 126 4.75 -8.01 -13.35
C PHE A 126 5.05 -7.59 -14.79
N ALA A 127 5.22 -6.29 -15.05
CA ALA A 127 5.51 -5.78 -16.39
C ALA A 127 6.82 -6.34 -16.96
N ASP A 128 7.87 -6.44 -16.14
CA ASP A 128 9.15 -7.01 -16.55
C ASP A 128 9.05 -8.51 -16.88
N LYS A 129 8.16 -9.25 -16.20
CA LYS A 129 7.95 -10.69 -16.41
C LYS A 129 7.02 -10.98 -17.59
N GLU A 130 5.88 -10.29 -17.65
CA GLU A 130 4.76 -10.61 -18.56
C GLU A 130 4.70 -9.69 -19.78
N GLY A 131 5.52 -8.61 -19.82
CA GLY A 131 5.57 -7.68 -20.95
C GLY A 131 4.32 -6.82 -21.14
N ARG A 132 3.48 -6.69 -20.09
CA ARG A 132 2.21 -5.94 -20.10
C ARG A 132 1.89 -5.37 -18.71
N THR A 133 0.95 -4.44 -18.64
CA THR A 133 0.43 -3.91 -17.36
C THR A 133 -0.28 -4.98 -16.55
N MET A 134 -0.22 -4.88 -15.22
CA MET A 134 -0.93 -5.81 -14.33
C MET A 134 -2.43 -5.47 -14.33
N PRO A 135 -3.31 -6.36 -14.85
CA PRO A 135 -4.73 -6.09 -14.88
C PRO A 135 -5.29 -6.15 -13.46
N HIS A 136 -6.08 -5.15 -13.11
CA HIS A 136 -6.89 -5.11 -11.89
C HIS A 136 -7.96 -4.05 -12.07
N GLN A 137 -9.00 -4.12 -11.26
CA GLN A 137 -10.24 -3.38 -11.51
C GLN A 137 -10.40 -2.18 -10.58
N LEU A 138 -9.98 -2.32 -9.33
CA LEU A 138 -10.07 -1.25 -8.34
C LEU A 138 -8.73 -1.10 -7.60
N LEU A 139 -8.25 0.13 -7.52
CA LEU A 139 -7.13 0.54 -6.68
C LEU A 139 -7.64 1.45 -5.55
N VAL A 140 -7.65 0.96 -4.33
CA VAL A 140 -7.91 1.72 -3.10
C VAL A 140 -6.59 2.27 -2.56
N LEU A 141 -6.49 3.60 -2.48
CA LEU A 141 -5.36 4.36 -1.98
C LEU A 141 -5.75 4.94 -0.61
N ASP A 142 -5.25 4.31 0.46
CA ASP A 142 -5.54 4.70 1.84
C ASP A 142 -4.35 5.48 2.43
N SER A 143 -4.58 6.75 2.77
CA SER A 143 -3.55 7.66 3.29
C SER A 143 -2.32 7.75 2.38
N THR A 144 -2.53 7.77 1.06
CA THR A 144 -1.48 7.76 0.02
C THR A 144 -2.09 8.24 -1.31
N PRO A 145 -1.32 8.74 -2.28
CA PRO A 145 0.10 9.07 -2.24
C PRO A 145 0.43 10.36 -1.47
N GLY A 146 1.59 10.37 -0.80
CA GLY A 146 2.20 11.60 -0.28
C GLY A 146 3.45 12.00 -1.03
N ASN A 147 3.82 13.28 -0.91
CA ASN A 147 4.97 13.84 -1.61
C ASN A 147 6.30 13.21 -1.14
N PRO A 148 7.07 12.53 -2.02
CA PRO A 148 8.27 11.79 -1.63
C PRO A 148 9.54 12.65 -1.69
N PHE A 149 9.45 13.90 -2.14
CA PHE A 149 10.64 14.74 -2.32
C PHE A 149 11.05 15.38 -1.01
N TRP A 150 12.35 15.52 -0.76
CA TRP A 150 12.80 16.10 0.50
C TRP A 150 12.41 17.58 0.66
N SER A 151 11.95 17.97 1.86
CA SER A 151 11.85 19.36 2.33
C SER A 151 12.03 19.40 3.86
N TRP A 152 12.31 20.58 4.41
CA TRP A 152 12.44 20.75 5.87
C TRP A 152 11.18 20.36 6.63
N GLU A 153 10.01 20.72 6.09
CA GLU A 153 8.72 20.35 6.67
C GLU A 153 8.52 18.83 6.69
N ARG A 154 8.77 18.17 5.54
CA ARG A 154 8.57 16.72 5.41
C ARG A 154 9.57 15.91 6.23
N LEU A 155 10.82 16.37 6.32
CA LEU A 155 11.78 15.78 7.26
C LEU A 155 11.26 15.82 8.69
N GLY A 156 10.60 16.92 9.09
CA GLY A 156 9.95 17.07 10.39
C GLY A 156 8.83 16.05 10.62
N LYS A 157 7.98 15.82 9.62
CA LYS A 157 6.87 14.83 9.66
C LYS A 157 7.40 13.38 9.68
N TRP A 158 8.31 13.03 8.77
CA TRP A 158 8.89 11.69 8.70
C TRP A 158 9.71 11.33 9.95
N SER A 159 10.53 12.24 10.45
CA SER A 159 11.28 12.03 11.70
C SER A 159 10.34 11.86 12.90
N HIS A 160 9.22 12.58 12.93
CA HIS A 160 8.19 12.41 13.95
C HIS A 160 7.55 11.01 13.88
N ALA A 161 7.13 10.58 12.69
CA ALA A 161 6.55 9.25 12.47
C ALA A 161 7.51 8.12 12.90
N MET A 162 8.79 8.19 12.49
CA MET A 162 9.83 7.24 12.90
C MET A 162 10.05 7.26 14.42
N ALA A 163 10.02 8.45 15.03
CA ALA A 163 10.15 8.60 16.48
C ALA A 163 8.96 8.00 17.23
N ILE A 164 7.71 8.15 16.76
CA ILE A 164 6.54 7.49 17.37
C ILE A 164 6.75 5.96 17.42
N GLY A 165 7.20 5.37 16.30
CA GLY A 165 7.42 3.92 16.21
C GLY A 165 8.51 3.40 17.14
N THR A 166 9.52 4.24 17.45
CA THR A 166 10.77 3.78 18.07
C THR A 166 11.09 4.38 19.43
N ALA A 167 10.45 5.47 19.85
CA ALA A 167 10.77 6.18 21.08
C ALA A 167 10.69 5.28 22.32
N LYS A 168 9.74 4.34 22.36
CA LYS A 168 9.59 3.37 23.46
C LYS A 168 10.78 2.41 23.65
N PHE A 169 11.68 2.29 22.66
CA PHE A 169 12.85 1.41 22.75
C PHE A 169 14.07 2.11 23.34
N PHE A 170 14.00 3.41 23.59
CA PHE A 170 15.13 4.21 24.02
C PHE A 170 14.82 4.97 25.32
N PRO A 171 15.81 5.15 26.22
CA PRO A 171 15.60 5.77 27.52
C PRO A 171 15.60 7.32 27.49
N TRP A 172 15.73 7.94 26.32
CA TRP A 172 15.91 9.39 26.16
C TRP A 172 14.60 10.12 25.78
N PRO A 173 14.53 11.46 25.93
CA PRO A 173 13.36 12.25 25.56
C PRO A 173 12.97 12.12 24.07
N PHE A 174 11.68 12.19 23.77
CA PHE A 174 11.13 12.06 22.41
C PHE A 174 11.82 12.98 21.38
N VAL A 175 12.15 14.20 21.78
CA VAL A 175 12.85 15.19 20.92
C VAL A 175 14.22 14.69 20.47
N VAL A 176 14.93 13.92 21.30
CA VAL A 176 16.24 13.33 20.96
C VAL A 176 16.04 12.22 19.93
N THR A 177 15.08 11.31 20.13
CA THR A 177 14.72 10.27 19.13
C THR A 177 14.35 10.88 17.79
N LYS A 178 13.52 11.93 17.80
CA LYS A 178 13.13 12.66 16.58
C LYS A 178 14.34 13.30 15.90
N GLY A 179 15.24 13.93 16.66
CA GLY A 179 16.49 14.50 16.14
C GLY A 179 17.40 13.46 15.47
N ILE A 180 17.57 12.29 16.10
CA ILE A 180 18.34 11.16 15.54
C ILE A 180 17.72 10.69 14.22
N TRP A 181 16.41 10.48 14.17
CA TRP A 181 15.75 10.10 12.92
C TRP A 181 15.85 11.17 11.84
N GLY A 182 15.73 12.45 12.20
CA GLY A 182 16.01 13.56 11.28
C GLY A 182 17.40 13.45 10.66
N PHE A 183 18.42 13.22 11.50
CA PHE A 183 19.80 13.03 11.03
C PHE A 183 19.97 11.80 10.13
N VAL A 184 19.43 10.64 10.53
CA VAL A 184 19.50 9.40 9.75
C VAL A 184 18.81 9.54 8.39
N LEU A 185 17.61 10.13 8.35
CA LEU A 185 16.88 10.37 7.11
C LEU A 185 17.62 11.35 6.18
N THR A 186 18.24 12.39 6.74
CA THR A 186 19.08 13.31 5.96
C THR A 186 20.30 12.59 5.38
N LEU A 187 20.98 11.74 6.16
CA LEU A 187 22.10 10.94 5.66
C LEU A 187 21.67 9.97 4.56
N ASP A 188 20.51 9.32 4.70
CA ASP A 188 19.95 8.42 3.67
C ASP A 188 19.68 9.17 2.36
N VAL A 189 19.07 10.36 2.43
CA VAL A 189 18.83 11.21 1.25
C VAL A 189 20.12 11.64 0.58
N ILE A 190 21.13 12.06 1.35
CA ILE A 190 22.44 12.46 0.82
C ILE A 190 23.12 11.26 0.17
N PHE A 191 23.15 10.10 0.84
CA PHE A 191 23.77 8.89 0.33
C PHE A 191 23.12 8.44 -0.98
N LYS A 192 21.79 8.35 -1.04
CA LYS A 192 21.04 7.99 -2.25
C LYS A 192 21.28 8.96 -3.40
N LYS A 193 21.36 10.26 -3.10
CA LYS A 193 21.71 11.28 -4.11
C LYS A 193 23.14 11.09 -4.65
N LEU A 194 24.10 10.75 -3.79
CA LEU A 194 25.50 10.52 -4.20
C LEU A 194 25.65 9.28 -5.10
N ILE A 195 24.90 8.21 -4.83
CA ILE A 195 24.94 6.97 -5.63
C ILE A 195 23.98 6.99 -6.83
N GLY A 196 23.29 8.11 -7.08
CA GLY A 196 22.31 8.22 -8.17
C GLY A 196 21.07 7.34 -8.01
N SER A 197 20.76 6.90 -6.78
CA SER A 197 19.60 6.06 -6.51
C SER A 197 18.34 6.90 -6.44
N GLU A 198 17.31 6.50 -7.19
CA GLU A 198 15.96 7.06 -7.07
C GLU A 198 15.38 6.74 -5.67
N PRO A 199 14.74 7.71 -4.98
CA PRO A 199 14.00 7.43 -3.74
C PRO A 199 12.82 6.49 -3.99
N SER A 200 12.62 5.49 -3.12
CA SER A 200 11.54 4.51 -3.27
C SER A 200 10.15 5.14 -3.44
N GLY A 201 9.84 6.23 -2.74
CA GLY A 201 8.56 6.92 -2.91
C GLY A 201 8.41 7.61 -4.28
N ALA A 202 9.50 8.15 -4.83
CA ALA A 202 9.50 8.73 -6.18
C ALA A 202 9.34 7.64 -7.25
N PHE A 203 10.03 6.50 -7.07
CA PHE A 203 9.80 5.29 -7.85
C PHE A 203 8.32 4.87 -7.83
N ALA A 204 7.70 4.83 -6.65
CA ALA A 204 6.32 4.38 -6.49
C ALA A 204 5.34 5.26 -7.28
N LEU A 205 5.44 6.59 -7.12
CA LEU A 205 4.62 7.53 -7.87
C LEU A 205 4.82 7.39 -9.37
N ARG A 206 6.09 7.42 -9.82
CA ARG A 206 6.42 7.33 -11.24
C ARG A 206 5.85 6.05 -11.86
N THR A 207 5.93 4.92 -11.15
CA THR A 207 5.41 3.64 -11.64
C THR A 207 3.88 3.60 -11.66
N VAL A 208 3.20 4.12 -10.64
CA VAL A 208 1.71 4.14 -10.59
C VAL A 208 1.12 5.16 -11.58
N ASP A 209 1.88 6.17 -12.00
CA ASP A 209 1.44 7.16 -13.01
C ASP A 209 1.84 6.82 -14.45
N ASP A 210 2.60 5.74 -14.65
CA ASP A 210 3.11 5.32 -15.95
C ASP A 210 2.27 4.15 -16.49
N THR A 211 1.61 4.39 -17.63
CA THR A 211 0.70 3.44 -18.30
C THR A 211 1.43 2.22 -18.88
N THR A 212 2.75 2.17 -18.80
CA THR A 212 3.55 0.96 -19.09
C THR A 212 3.43 -0.09 -17.98
N TYR A 213 3.17 0.35 -16.75
CA TYR A 213 3.06 -0.50 -15.57
C TYR A 213 1.63 -0.56 -15.03
N GLU A 214 0.95 0.58 -14.96
CA GLU A 214 -0.40 0.75 -14.44
C GLU A 214 -1.45 0.73 -15.55
N THR A 215 -2.58 0.08 -15.33
CA THR A 215 -3.66 0.00 -16.34
C THR A 215 -4.62 1.17 -16.20
N LEU A 216 -5.00 1.79 -17.32
CA LEU A 216 -6.02 2.86 -17.34
C LEU A 216 -7.42 2.33 -17.03
N ASP A 217 -7.64 1.02 -17.16
CA ASP A 217 -8.93 0.38 -16.88
C ASP A 217 -9.22 0.27 -15.38
N SER A 218 -8.21 0.48 -14.52
CA SER A 218 -8.35 0.42 -13.07
C SER A 218 -8.92 1.74 -12.53
N LYS A 219 -10.06 1.66 -11.83
CA LYS A 219 -10.63 2.82 -11.15
C LYS A 219 -9.93 3.05 -9.81
N ARG A 220 -9.82 4.31 -9.37
CA ARG A 220 -9.10 4.68 -8.14
C ARG A 220 -10.04 5.20 -7.06
N LEU A 221 -9.97 4.65 -5.85
CA LEU A 221 -10.63 5.18 -4.65
C LEU A 221 -9.60 5.75 -3.70
N TYR A 222 -9.70 7.03 -3.34
CA TYR A 222 -8.82 7.68 -2.36
C TYR A 222 -9.53 7.78 -1.00
N LEU A 223 -8.91 7.26 0.04
CA LEU A 223 -9.39 7.34 1.43
C LEU A 223 -8.38 8.18 2.22
N TYR A 224 -8.81 9.32 2.76
CA TYR A 224 -7.90 10.22 3.47
C TYR A 224 -8.59 11.11 4.50
N SER A 225 -7.79 11.84 5.27
CA SER A 225 -8.23 12.73 6.36
C SER A 225 -7.44 14.03 6.33
N LYS A 226 -8.07 15.13 6.75
CA LYS A 226 -7.36 16.42 6.90
C LYS A 226 -6.44 16.41 8.13
N GLU A 227 -6.72 15.53 9.09
CA GLU A 227 -5.97 15.35 10.34
C GLU A 227 -4.83 14.32 10.22
N ASP A 228 -4.56 13.78 9.03
CA ASP A 228 -3.38 12.94 8.81
C ASP A 228 -2.09 13.79 8.89
N GLU A 229 -1.35 13.62 9.98
CA GLU A 229 -0.10 14.34 10.23
C GLU A 229 1.10 13.84 9.39
N ILE A 230 0.98 12.65 8.78
CA ILE A 230 2.06 12.00 8.02
C ILE A 230 1.93 12.34 6.53
N ILE A 231 0.73 12.19 5.97
CA ILE A 231 0.45 12.43 4.54
C ILE A 231 -0.58 13.56 4.43
N SER A 232 -0.16 14.65 3.79
CA SER A 232 -1.02 15.84 3.63
C SER A 232 -2.19 15.54 2.69
N HIS A 233 -3.42 15.86 3.11
CA HIS A 233 -4.58 15.83 2.22
C HIS A 233 -4.38 16.67 0.96
N LEU A 234 -3.63 17.77 1.03
CA LEU A 234 -3.32 18.62 -0.13
C LEU A 234 -2.45 17.90 -1.16
N ASP A 235 -1.53 17.03 -0.70
CA ASP A 235 -0.74 16.21 -1.63
C ASP A 235 -1.69 15.23 -2.34
N ILE A 236 -2.56 14.55 -1.58
CA ILE A 236 -3.52 13.58 -2.12
C ILE A 236 -4.48 14.23 -3.13
N GLU A 237 -5.10 15.36 -2.79
CA GLU A 237 -5.99 16.11 -3.68
C GLU A 237 -5.27 16.56 -4.98
N GLY A 238 -4.01 16.97 -4.88
CA GLY A 238 -3.16 17.25 -6.04
C GLY A 238 -2.98 16.01 -6.93
N TYR A 239 -2.64 14.87 -6.34
CA TYR A 239 -2.50 13.61 -7.08
C TYR A 239 -3.80 13.08 -7.67
N ILE A 240 -4.96 13.35 -7.04
CA ILE A 240 -6.28 13.05 -7.60
C ILE A 240 -6.47 13.86 -8.89
N ALA A 241 -6.19 15.16 -8.87
CA ALA A 241 -6.30 16.01 -10.04
C ALA A 241 -5.35 15.57 -11.16
N GLU A 242 -4.11 15.21 -10.84
CA GLU A 242 -3.14 14.69 -11.80
C GLU A 242 -3.58 13.33 -12.39
N SER A 243 -4.14 12.44 -11.57
CA SER A 243 -4.66 11.14 -12.03
C SER A 243 -5.83 11.32 -13.00
N GLN A 244 -6.75 12.23 -12.70
CA GLN A 244 -7.87 12.55 -13.60
C GLN A 244 -7.39 13.14 -14.94
N GLN A 245 -6.38 14.02 -14.92
CA GLN A 245 -5.78 14.56 -16.15
C GLN A 245 -5.13 13.48 -17.03
N ARG A 246 -4.66 12.39 -16.41
CA ARG A 246 -4.08 11.22 -17.11
C ARG A 246 -5.13 10.24 -17.62
N GLY A 247 -6.41 10.47 -17.34
CA GLY A 247 -7.52 9.64 -17.80
C GLY A 247 -7.98 8.56 -16.81
N TYR A 248 -7.46 8.55 -15.58
CA TYR A 248 -7.98 7.65 -14.54
C TYR A 248 -9.33 8.16 -14.01
N GLU A 249 -10.28 7.26 -13.90
CA GLU A 249 -11.50 7.51 -13.14
C GLU A 249 -11.21 7.43 -11.64
N THR A 250 -11.65 8.44 -10.89
CA THR A 250 -11.37 8.52 -9.46
C THR A 250 -12.62 8.81 -8.62
N ARG A 251 -12.67 8.23 -7.43
CA ARG A 251 -13.56 8.59 -6.32
C ARG A 251 -12.73 8.91 -5.09
N GLN A 252 -13.30 9.67 -4.17
CA GLN A 252 -12.64 10.01 -2.92
C GLN A 252 -13.62 9.98 -1.76
N GLU A 253 -13.14 9.55 -0.60
CA GLU A 253 -13.85 9.59 0.66
C GLU A 253 -12.99 10.28 1.72
N LEU A 254 -13.50 11.40 2.24
CA LEU A 254 -12.82 12.18 3.27
C LEU A 254 -13.35 11.77 4.66
N PHE A 255 -12.43 11.46 5.57
CA PHE A 255 -12.74 11.10 6.95
C PHE A 255 -12.38 12.24 7.89
N ASP A 256 -13.29 12.57 8.81
CA ASP A 256 -13.07 13.63 9.80
C ASP A 256 -12.36 13.07 11.04
N GLY A 257 -11.31 13.76 11.49
CA GLY A 257 -10.68 13.54 12.80
C GLY A 257 -9.79 12.31 12.90
N THR A 258 -9.48 11.66 11.77
CA THR A 258 -8.77 10.38 11.78
C THR A 258 -7.28 10.53 11.53
N ASN A 259 -6.51 9.71 12.25
CA ASN A 259 -5.06 9.63 12.08
C ASN A 259 -4.67 8.86 10.81
N HIS A 260 -3.38 8.91 10.44
CA HIS A 260 -2.80 8.14 9.33
C HIS A 260 -3.19 6.65 9.37
N VAL A 261 -3.82 6.14 8.29
CA VAL A 261 -4.34 4.76 8.15
C VAL A 261 -5.38 4.39 9.24
N GLY A 262 -5.87 5.37 10.00
CA GLY A 262 -6.79 5.19 11.13
C GLY A 262 -8.26 5.15 10.73
N HIS A 263 -8.59 5.43 9.47
CA HIS A 263 -9.96 5.64 8.97
C HIS A 263 -10.89 4.47 9.29
N MET A 264 -10.46 3.24 9.00
CA MET A 264 -11.26 2.02 9.25
C MET A 264 -11.58 1.82 10.74
N ARG A 265 -10.62 2.13 11.62
CA ARG A 265 -10.81 1.96 13.06
C ARG A 265 -11.81 2.96 13.64
N GLU A 266 -11.76 4.19 13.14
CA GLU A 266 -12.53 5.31 13.71
C GLU A 266 -13.92 5.44 13.07
N HIS A 267 -14.05 5.15 11.78
CA HIS A 267 -15.31 5.20 11.03
C HIS A 267 -15.55 3.91 10.22
N PRO A 268 -15.71 2.73 10.86
CA PRO A 268 -15.73 1.44 10.17
C PRO A 268 -16.88 1.30 9.16
N GLU A 269 -18.10 1.72 9.51
CA GLU A 269 -19.26 1.62 8.62
C GLU A 269 -19.06 2.45 7.35
N LYS A 270 -18.61 3.71 7.53
CA LYS A 270 -18.31 4.62 6.42
C LYS A 270 -17.20 4.07 5.53
N TYR A 271 -16.15 3.52 6.15
CA TYR A 271 -14.98 3.00 5.44
C TYR A 271 -15.32 1.81 4.54
N TRP A 272 -15.99 0.80 5.10
CA TRP A 272 -16.34 -0.40 4.33
C TRP A 272 -17.43 -0.14 3.30
N LYS A 273 -18.37 0.77 3.59
CA LYS A 273 -19.36 1.23 2.62
C LYS A 273 -18.69 1.89 1.40
N ALA A 274 -17.73 2.80 1.62
CA ALA A 274 -17.03 3.47 0.52
C ALA A 274 -16.27 2.47 -0.38
N ILE A 275 -15.65 1.45 0.21
CA ILE A 275 -14.96 0.39 -0.54
C ILE A 275 -15.96 -0.47 -1.33
N GLN A 276 -17.08 -0.85 -0.73
CA GLN A 276 -18.13 -1.63 -1.39
C GLN A 276 -18.73 -0.87 -2.58
N GLU A 277 -19.13 0.39 -2.38
CA GLU A 277 -19.69 1.25 -3.43
C GLU A 277 -18.69 1.54 -4.55
N ALA A 278 -17.39 1.61 -4.22
CA ALA A 278 -16.33 1.75 -5.22
C ALA A 278 -16.11 0.47 -6.03
N TRP A 279 -16.22 -0.70 -5.39
CA TRP A 279 -16.16 -1.98 -6.10
C TRP A 279 -17.33 -2.13 -7.06
N GLU A 280 -18.55 -1.86 -6.61
CA GLU A 280 -19.76 -1.85 -7.45
C GLU A 280 -19.59 -0.89 -8.64
N TRP A 281 -19.15 0.34 -8.38
CA TRP A 281 -18.86 1.32 -9.43
C TRP A 281 -17.75 0.91 -10.41
N SER A 282 -16.75 0.17 -9.95
CA SER A 282 -15.70 -0.34 -10.84
C SER A 282 -16.18 -1.42 -11.80
N ASN A 283 -17.35 -2.02 -11.53
CA ASN A 283 -18.03 -2.98 -12.40
C ASN A 283 -19.08 -2.33 -13.31
N ASP A 284 -19.46 -1.07 -13.07
CA ASP A 284 -20.35 -0.32 -13.94
C ASP A 284 -19.58 0.12 -15.21
N ASN A 285 -20.03 -0.41 -16.36
CA ASN A 285 -19.55 -0.05 -17.71
C ASN A 285 -20.00 1.36 -18.13
#